data_AF-A0A4Q1SH31-F1
#
_entry.id   AF-A0A4Q1SH31-F1
#
_cell.length_a   1.000
_cell.length_b   1.000
_cell.length_c   1.000
_cell.angle_alpha   90.00
_cell.angle_beta   90.00
_cell.angle_gamma   90.00
#
_symmetry.space_group_name_H-M   'P 1'
#
loop_
_entity.id
_entity.type
_entity.pdbx_description
1 polymer ?
#
loop_
_entity_poly.entity_id
_entity_poly.type
_entity_poly.pdbx_seq_one_letter_code
_entity_poly.pdbx_strand_id
1 'polypeptide(L)'
;MMLGLELHPPLSVEEKLEKRKLIVRDVTAIVTLSLITAVLATLTWLLFNSFTQHRKDLAARWLKRGETAMAANRPDQAVNALRSALEYQKGAPIAEQRETEIELASALAAAGRINEATAYFNSLLEAAPGNGIINLQLARLAAKQGHEAQALESYQRALDGVWQGDGYERRLQVRLELVGYLISRKEYSRAQGELLTASGNAPDEPEIKLRIAGLMEQAEDQQNAFRLYRTLSTERHPPLEALEGAGRTAIALGHLQIARQYLTRALADYSMDKRPEAERTAVRDQLTNATHLLIVYPDPSLAPPARATRILQNVATARQRFIACSPTSAQTQSTGTNTAAIAPPNALSALVSRWQQVPAGISAQTLENDPDLQQELMTLVYDTEKLTAQGQTCGQPSGNDALLLELAQAPWTSEQPQ
;
A
#
# COMPACT_ATOMS: atom_id res chain seq x y z
N MET A 1 57.97 54.04 60.96
CA MET A 1 58.07 53.82 62.41
C MET A 1 57.91 52.32 62.63
N MET A 2 58.91 51.71 63.25
CA MET A 2 59.11 50.26 63.30
C MET A 2 57.97 49.51 63.98
N LEU A 3 57.69 48.32 63.42
CA LEU A 3 56.98 47.22 64.07
C LEU A 3 57.68 46.86 65.38
N GLY A 4 56.98 47.00 66.51
CA GLY A 4 57.28 46.24 67.71
C GLY A 4 56.74 44.82 67.53
N LEU A 5 57.62 43.86 67.23
CA LEU A 5 57.32 42.44 67.40
C LEU A 5 57.20 42.20 68.92
N GLU A 6 55.98 42.09 69.43
CA GLU A 6 55.75 41.47 70.73
C GLU A 6 56.02 39.97 70.61
N LEU A 7 57.21 39.55 71.02
CA LEU A 7 57.55 38.14 71.23
C LEU A 7 56.77 37.64 72.45
N HIS A 8 55.68 36.92 72.21
CA HIS A 8 55.00 36.18 73.26
C HIS A 8 55.97 35.21 73.98
N PRO A 9 55.91 35.10 75.32
CA PRO A 9 56.81 34.24 76.08
C PRO A 9 56.66 32.76 75.67
N PRO A 10 57.74 31.97 75.69
CA PRO A 10 57.67 30.55 75.37
C PRO A 10 56.78 29.83 76.39
N LEU A 11 55.73 29.17 75.91
CA LEU A 11 54.81 28.34 76.70
C LEU A 11 55.57 27.45 77.70
N SER A 12 55.12 27.45 78.95
CA SER A 12 55.60 26.57 80.01
C SER A 12 55.38 25.10 79.66
N VAL A 13 56.10 24.19 80.32
CA VAL A 13 56.00 22.74 80.05
C VAL A 13 54.58 22.23 80.28
N GLU A 14 53.88 22.77 81.28
CA GLU A 14 52.49 22.42 81.60
C GLU A 14 51.50 22.89 80.53
N GLU A 15 51.63 24.13 80.04
CA GLU A 15 50.77 24.66 78.96
C GLU A 15 50.96 23.89 77.65
N LYS A 16 52.19 23.44 77.34
CA LYS A 16 52.45 22.58 76.17
C LYS A 16 51.79 21.21 76.31
N LEU A 17 51.73 20.67 77.53
CA LEU A 17 51.10 19.38 77.81
C LEU A 17 49.58 19.45 77.68
N GLU A 18 48.96 20.50 78.24
CA GLU A 18 47.51 20.75 78.12
C GLU A 18 47.10 21.04 76.68
N LYS A 19 47.89 21.84 75.94
CA LYS A 19 47.65 22.06 74.50
C LYS A 19 47.73 20.76 73.69
N ARG A 20 48.66 19.87 73.99
CA ARG A 20 48.75 18.54 73.34
C ARG A 20 47.55 17.66 73.67
N LYS A 21 47.10 17.61 74.93
CA LYS A 21 45.89 16.86 75.31
C LYS A 21 44.65 17.38 74.59
N LEU A 22 44.49 18.71 74.52
CA LEU A 22 43.40 19.36 73.80
C LEU A 22 43.42 19.02 72.31
N ILE A 23 44.58 19.16 71.64
CA ILE A 23 44.74 18.82 70.22
C ILE A 23 44.42 17.34 69.97
N VAL A 24 44.90 16.42 70.81
CA VAL A 24 44.61 14.99 70.66
C VAL A 24 43.12 14.71 70.83
N ARG A 25 42.47 15.32 71.82
CA ARG A 25 41.02 15.19 72.03
C ARG A 25 40.21 15.74 70.85
N ASP A 26 40.59 16.91 70.34
CA ASP A 26 39.85 17.55 69.24
C ASP A 26 40.10 16.81 67.91
N VAL A 27 41.33 16.35 67.64
CA VAL A 27 41.64 15.52 66.47
C VAL A 27 40.92 14.17 66.54
N THR A 28 40.87 13.53 67.71
CA THR A 28 40.10 12.27 67.87
C THR A 28 38.60 12.50 67.70
N ALA A 29 38.04 13.60 68.20
CA ALA A 29 36.65 13.98 67.98
C ALA A 29 36.35 14.26 66.50
N ILE A 30 37.23 14.99 65.79
CA ILE A 30 37.08 15.26 64.35
C ILE A 30 37.18 13.98 63.54
N VAL A 31 38.18 13.12 63.80
CA VAL A 31 38.36 11.85 63.09
C VAL A 31 37.17 10.91 63.30
N THR A 32 36.67 10.80 64.53
CA THR A 32 35.49 9.98 64.83
C THR A 32 34.23 10.53 64.15
N LEU A 33 34.01 11.85 64.17
CA LEU A 33 32.90 12.48 63.45
C LEU A 33 33.02 12.26 61.93
N SER A 34 34.21 12.44 61.35
CA SER A 34 34.48 12.19 59.92
C SER A 34 34.27 10.72 59.54
N LEU A 35 34.62 9.79 60.42
CA LEU A 35 34.38 8.36 60.19
C LEU A 35 32.89 8.03 60.24
N ILE A 36 32.14 8.59 61.20
CA ILE A 36 30.68 8.43 61.29
C ILE A 36 30.01 9.00 60.04
N THR A 37 30.39 10.20 59.59
CA THR A 37 29.80 10.79 58.37
C THR A 37 30.15 9.99 57.12
N ALA A 38 31.37 9.47 57.01
CA ALA A 38 31.74 8.59 55.89
C ALA A 38 30.93 7.27 55.89
N VAL A 39 30.70 6.66 57.06
CA VAL A 39 29.86 5.46 57.19
C VAL A 39 28.40 5.77 56.82
N LEU A 40 27.83 6.88 57.30
CA LEU A 40 26.47 7.28 56.95
C LEU A 40 26.33 7.61 55.46
N ALA A 41 27.32 8.29 54.87
CA ALA A 41 27.34 8.62 53.45
C ALA A 41 27.40 7.36 52.57
N THR A 42 28.28 6.40 52.92
CA THR A 42 28.38 5.12 52.19
C THR A 42 27.11 4.30 52.31
N LEU A 43 26.51 4.20 53.51
CA LEU A 43 25.25 3.48 53.70
C LEU A 43 24.09 4.12 52.93
N THR A 44 24.00 5.45 52.94
CA THR A 44 22.98 6.20 52.19
C THR A 44 23.17 6.00 50.68
N TRP A 45 24.41 6.07 50.18
CA TRP A 45 24.73 5.82 48.77
C TRP A 45 24.37 4.39 48.35
N LEU A 46 24.69 3.39 49.16
CA LEU A 46 24.32 1.99 48.89
C LEU A 46 22.80 1.79 48.86
N LEU A 47 22.07 2.33 49.82
CA LEU A 47 20.60 2.25 49.85
C LEU A 47 19.98 2.97 48.65
N PHE A 48 20.46 4.17 48.32
CA PHE A 48 20.00 4.93 47.16
C PHE A 48 20.29 4.20 45.85
N ASN A 49 21.49 3.66 45.67
CA ASN A 49 21.86 2.88 44.49
C ASN A 49 21.04 1.59 44.40
N SER A 50 20.86 0.85 45.50
CA SER A 50 20.02 -0.34 45.53
C SER A 50 18.56 -0.04 45.16
N PHE A 51 17.99 1.03 45.73
CA PHE A 51 16.62 1.46 45.45
C PHE A 51 16.45 1.89 43.99
N THR A 52 17.37 2.68 43.46
CA THR A 52 17.32 3.13 42.06
C THR A 52 17.48 1.98 41.08
N GLN A 53 18.36 1.01 41.35
CA GLN A 53 18.47 -0.20 40.54
C GLN A 53 17.19 -1.04 40.60
N HIS A 54 16.62 -1.25 41.79
CA HIS A 54 15.38 -2.00 41.94
C HIS A 54 14.21 -1.35 41.18
N ARG A 55 14.13 -0.02 41.19
CA ARG A 55 13.13 0.72 40.40
C ARG A 55 13.33 0.55 38.90
N LYS A 56 14.58 0.60 38.41
CA LYS A 56 14.90 0.33 37.00
C LYS A 56 14.49 -1.08 36.59
N ASP A 57 14.77 -2.09 37.42
CA ASP A 57 14.36 -3.48 37.16
C ASP A 57 12.84 -3.64 37.13
N LEU A 58 12.12 -2.97 38.03
CA LEU A 58 10.65 -2.97 38.03
C LEU A 58 10.10 -2.28 36.78
N ALA A 59 10.63 -1.12 36.42
CA ALA A 59 10.26 -0.40 35.21
C ALA A 59 10.44 -1.28 33.96
N ALA A 60 11.62 -1.90 33.80
CA ALA A 60 11.92 -2.77 32.66
C ALA A 60 10.99 -4.00 32.61
N ARG A 61 10.68 -4.62 33.76
CA ARG A 61 9.73 -5.74 33.81
C ARG A 61 8.31 -5.32 33.43
N TRP A 62 7.85 -4.16 33.89
CA TRP A 62 6.54 -3.63 33.53
C TRP A 62 6.45 -3.22 32.07
N LEU A 63 7.50 -2.57 31.54
CA LEU A 63 7.63 -2.27 30.11
C LEU A 63 7.52 -3.56 29.28
N LYS A 64 8.28 -4.60 29.66
CA LYS A 64 8.24 -5.88 28.95
C LYS A 64 6.86 -6.56 29.01
N ARG A 65 6.16 -6.46 30.14
CA ARG A 65 4.76 -6.91 30.26
C ARG A 65 3.84 -6.13 29.33
N GLY A 66 4.06 -4.82 29.19
CA GLY A 66 3.37 -3.96 28.23
C GLY A 66 3.55 -4.45 26.79
N GLU A 67 4.79 -4.59 26.35
CA GLU A 67 5.15 -5.08 25.01
C GLU A 67 4.56 -6.47 24.72
N THR A 68 4.68 -7.39 25.67
CA THR A 68 4.14 -8.76 25.51
C THR A 68 2.61 -8.77 25.45
N ALA A 69 1.95 -7.91 26.22
CA ALA A 69 0.50 -7.74 26.12
C ALA A 69 0.09 -7.12 24.77
N MET A 70 0.86 -6.17 24.22
CA MET A 70 0.64 -5.64 22.87
C MET A 70 0.79 -6.72 21.81
N ALA A 71 1.87 -7.50 21.87
CA ALA A 71 2.11 -8.62 20.94
C ALA A 71 1.02 -9.69 21.02
N ALA A 72 0.41 -9.88 22.21
CA ALA A 72 -0.72 -10.78 22.42
C ALA A 72 -2.10 -10.17 22.07
N ASN A 73 -2.14 -8.97 21.45
CA ASN A 73 -3.35 -8.22 21.11
C ASN A 73 -4.26 -7.93 22.32
N ARG A 74 -3.66 -7.61 23.48
CA ARG A 74 -4.36 -7.26 24.73
C ARG A 74 -4.04 -5.81 25.13
N PRO A 75 -4.57 -4.81 24.41
CA PRO A 75 -4.12 -3.43 24.54
C PRO A 75 -4.46 -2.80 25.90
N ASP A 76 -5.58 -3.14 26.54
CA ASP A 76 -5.89 -2.62 27.89
C ASP A 76 -4.92 -3.11 28.96
N GLN A 77 -4.47 -4.36 28.86
CA GLN A 77 -3.45 -4.91 29.77
C GLN A 77 -2.10 -4.21 29.53
N ALA A 78 -1.77 -3.93 28.27
CA ALA A 78 -0.57 -3.18 27.92
C ALA A 78 -0.60 -1.77 28.50
N VAL A 79 -1.72 -1.05 28.37
CA VAL A 79 -1.88 0.30 28.93
C VAL A 79 -1.61 0.31 30.44
N ASN A 80 -2.18 -0.65 31.18
CA ASN A 80 -1.97 -0.73 32.63
C ASN A 80 -0.49 -1.03 32.98
N ALA A 81 0.14 -1.95 32.25
CA ALA A 81 1.54 -2.29 32.46
C ALA A 81 2.48 -1.13 32.12
N LEU A 82 2.23 -0.40 31.04
CA LEU A 82 3.05 0.73 30.59
C LEU A 82 2.88 1.96 31.49
N ARG A 83 1.67 2.23 32.00
CA ARG A 83 1.47 3.23 33.07
C ARG A 83 2.27 2.87 34.32
N SER A 84 2.29 1.59 34.70
CA SER A 84 3.10 1.12 35.83
C SER A 84 4.60 1.30 35.56
N ALA A 85 5.06 1.04 34.33
CA ALA A 85 6.45 1.27 33.93
C ALA A 85 6.86 2.74 34.10
N LEU A 86 6.04 3.68 33.59
CA LEU A 86 6.28 5.12 33.72
C LEU A 86 6.34 5.58 35.18
N GLU A 87 5.48 5.04 36.05
CA GLU A 87 5.50 5.34 37.49
C GLU A 87 6.86 4.96 38.12
N TYR A 88 7.40 3.78 37.78
CA TYR A 88 8.71 3.37 38.26
C TYR A 88 9.86 4.15 37.63
N GLN A 89 9.69 4.67 36.40
CA GLN A 89 10.66 5.51 35.71
C GLN A 89 10.73 6.96 36.19
N LYS A 90 9.92 7.40 37.17
CA LYS A 90 10.02 8.77 37.72
C LYS A 90 11.44 9.10 38.21
N GLY A 91 12.16 9.96 37.50
CA GLY A 91 13.56 10.32 37.77
C GLY A 91 14.62 9.56 36.95
N ALA A 92 14.20 8.67 36.04
CA ALA A 92 15.03 8.16 34.96
C ALA A 92 15.30 9.25 33.90
N PRO A 93 16.29 9.09 33.02
CA PRO A 93 16.49 10.00 31.90
C PRO A 93 15.21 10.21 31.09
N ILE A 94 14.95 11.46 30.67
CA ILE A 94 13.74 11.83 29.92
C ILE A 94 13.60 11.00 28.64
N ALA A 95 14.71 10.62 28.00
CA ALA A 95 14.70 9.78 26.79
C ALA A 95 14.03 8.41 27.03
N GLU A 96 14.37 7.72 28.13
CA GLU A 96 13.78 6.42 28.49
C GLU A 96 12.29 6.52 28.80
N GLN A 97 11.88 7.62 29.47
CA GLN A 97 10.47 7.91 29.74
C GLN A 97 9.70 8.11 28.43
N ARG A 98 10.26 8.89 27.49
CA ARG A 98 9.63 9.16 26.18
C ARG A 98 9.43 7.90 25.34
N GLU A 99 10.38 6.98 25.35
CA GLU A 99 10.21 5.68 24.67
C GLU A 99 9.03 4.90 25.24
N THR A 100 8.90 4.90 26.57
CA THR A 100 7.77 4.23 27.25
C THR A 100 6.44 4.97 27.03
N GLU A 101 6.46 6.30 26.92
CA GLU A 101 5.30 7.10 26.56
C GLU A 101 4.83 6.82 25.12
N ILE A 102 5.74 6.62 24.17
CA ILE A 102 5.40 6.20 22.79
C ILE A 102 4.69 4.84 22.80
N GLU A 103 5.21 3.87 23.55
CA GLU A 103 4.58 2.55 23.71
C GLU A 103 3.21 2.66 24.38
N LEU A 104 3.08 3.49 25.43
CA LEU A 104 1.80 3.72 26.10
C LEU A 104 0.78 4.35 25.15
N ALA A 105 1.17 5.37 24.41
CA ALA A 105 0.31 6.05 23.44
C ALA A 105 -0.13 5.09 22.33
N SER A 106 0.78 4.21 21.87
CA SER A 106 0.48 3.15 20.90
C SER A 106 -0.50 2.12 21.46
N ALA A 107 -0.35 1.73 22.73
CA ALA A 107 -1.29 0.84 23.41
C ALA A 107 -2.67 1.47 23.61
N LEU A 108 -2.73 2.76 23.97
CA LEU A 108 -3.98 3.53 24.05
C LEU A 108 -4.69 3.58 22.69
N ALA A 109 -3.94 3.80 21.60
CA ALA A 109 -4.46 3.79 20.24
C ALA A 109 -5.04 2.43 19.84
N ALA A 110 -4.36 1.33 20.21
CA ALA A 110 -4.81 -0.03 19.99
C ALA A 110 -6.03 -0.40 20.84
N ALA A 111 -6.16 0.16 22.05
CA ALA A 111 -7.32 0.02 22.93
C ALA A 111 -8.53 0.86 22.47
N GLY A 112 -8.43 1.60 21.36
CA GLY A 112 -9.49 2.49 20.89
C GLY A 112 -9.65 3.77 21.73
N ARG A 113 -8.73 4.05 22.65
CA ARG A 113 -8.70 5.27 23.48
C ARG A 113 -8.03 6.41 22.70
N ILE A 114 -8.62 6.73 21.55
CA ILE A 114 -8.05 7.61 20.52
C ILE A 114 -7.68 8.99 21.08
N ASN A 115 -8.58 9.64 21.82
CA ASN A 115 -8.33 11.00 22.35
C ASN A 115 -7.14 11.04 23.32
N GLU A 116 -7.00 10.02 24.18
CA GLU A 116 -5.86 9.93 25.09
C GLU A 116 -4.57 9.69 24.31
N ALA A 117 -4.59 8.75 23.36
CA ALA A 117 -3.43 8.50 22.50
C ALA A 117 -2.99 9.76 21.75
N THR A 118 -3.92 10.50 21.15
CA THR A 118 -3.64 11.77 20.45
C THR A 118 -3.03 12.79 21.40
N ALA A 119 -3.53 12.94 22.63
CA ALA A 119 -2.97 13.85 23.61
C ALA A 119 -1.51 13.49 23.98
N TYR A 120 -1.24 12.21 24.22
CA TYR A 120 0.13 11.74 24.48
C TYR A 120 1.05 11.99 23.27
N PHE A 121 0.62 11.62 22.06
CA PHE A 121 1.44 11.83 20.87
C PHE A 121 1.69 13.31 20.55
N ASN A 122 0.72 14.19 20.79
CA ASN A 122 0.92 15.63 20.62
C ASN A 122 1.97 16.17 21.61
N SER A 123 1.91 15.76 22.88
CA SER A 123 2.93 16.14 23.87
C SER A 123 4.32 15.61 23.50
N LEU A 124 4.39 14.38 22.99
CA LEU A 124 5.64 13.80 22.48
C LEU A 124 6.16 14.53 21.24
N LEU A 125 5.26 14.97 20.36
CA LEU A 125 5.58 15.71 19.14
C LEU A 125 6.18 17.08 19.47
N GLU A 126 5.67 17.80 20.48
CA GLU A 126 6.23 19.10 20.91
C GLU A 126 7.71 18.99 21.27
N ALA A 127 8.11 17.88 21.89
CA ALA A 127 9.48 17.62 22.29
C ALA A 127 10.37 17.13 21.13
N ALA A 128 9.79 16.46 20.13
CA ALA A 128 10.51 15.90 18.99
C ALA A 128 9.69 15.98 17.68
N PRO A 129 9.54 17.20 17.09
CA PRO A 129 8.65 17.41 15.94
C PRO A 129 9.01 16.58 14.70
N GLY A 130 10.31 16.29 14.52
CA GLY A 130 10.83 15.51 13.40
C GLY A 130 10.84 14.00 13.62
N ASN A 131 10.25 13.46 14.69
CA ASN A 131 10.26 12.01 14.94
C ASN A 131 9.26 11.29 14.01
N GLY A 132 9.77 10.40 13.14
CA GLY A 132 8.96 9.69 12.16
C GLY A 132 7.93 8.74 12.78
N ILE A 133 8.25 8.11 13.93
CA ILE A 133 7.34 7.19 14.63
C ILE A 133 6.12 7.95 15.16
N ILE A 134 6.35 9.10 15.81
CA ILE A 134 5.27 9.92 16.39
C ILE A 134 4.35 10.42 15.27
N ASN A 135 4.92 10.96 14.19
CA ASN A 135 4.14 11.45 13.05
C ASN A 135 3.35 10.31 12.36
N LEU A 136 3.91 9.11 12.22
CA LEU A 136 3.18 7.96 11.68
C LEU A 136 1.99 7.57 12.58
N GLN A 137 2.17 7.57 13.90
CA GLN A 137 1.07 7.25 14.81
C GLN A 137 -0.03 8.31 14.76
N LEU A 138 0.32 9.59 14.69
CA LEU A 138 -0.66 10.66 14.47
C LEU A 138 -1.41 10.51 13.15
N ALA A 139 -0.71 10.12 12.08
CA ALA A 139 -1.33 9.84 10.78
C ALA A 139 -2.39 8.73 10.88
N ARG A 140 -2.06 7.62 11.53
CA ARG A 140 -2.98 6.49 11.77
C ARG A 140 -4.19 6.90 12.62
N LEU A 141 -3.98 7.71 13.67
CA LEU A 141 -5.07 8.20 14.52
C LEU A 141 -6.00 9.13 13.74
N ALA A 142 -5.45 10.08 12.99
CA ALA A 142 -6.23 10.98 12.14
C ALA A 142 -7.01 10.22 11.05
N ALA A 143 -6.38 9.21 10.41
CA ALA A 143 -7.04 8.33 9.46
C ALA A 143 -8.24 7.58 10.08
N LYS A 144 -8.07 7.03 11.29
CA LYS A 144 -9.17 6.37 12.04
C LYS A 144 -10.30 7.33 12.39
N GLN A 145 -10.00 8.60 12.65
CA GLN A 145 -10.99 9.64 12.93
C GLN A 145 -11.65 10.22 11.67
N GLY A 146 -11.18 9.85 10.47
CA GLY A 146 -11.64 10.44 9.21
C GLY A 146 -11.12 11.86 8.95
N HIS A 147 -10.12 12.33 9.71
CA HIS A 147 -9.48 13.62 9.52
C HIS A 147 -8.44 13.55 8.40
N GLU A 148 -8.91 13.49 7.16
CA GLU A 148 -8.08 13.21 5.98
C GLU A 148 -6.89 14.16 5.83
N ALA A 149 -7.11 15.48 5.90
CA ALA A 149 -6.03 16.46 5.75
C ALA A 149 -4.92 16.28 6.79
N GLN A 150 -5.29 16.04 8.06
CA GLN A 150 -4.34 15.81 9.15
C GLN A 150 -3.60 14.48 8.98
N ALA A 151 -4.28 13.45 8.48
CA ALA A 151 -3.67 12.15 8.21
C ALA A 151 -2.59 12.29 7.13
N LEU A 152 -2.92 12.92 6.00
CA LEU A 152 -1.98 13.13 4.89
C LEU A 152 -0.78 13.98 5.31
N GLU A 153 -1.02 15.07 6.03
CA GLU A 153 0.03 15.94 6.56
C GLU A 153 0.98 15.19 7.51
N SER A 154 0.42 14.37 8.41
CA SER A 154 1.20 13.57 9.35
C SER A 154 1.97 12.43 8.65
N TYR A 155 1.38 11.80 7.62
CA TYR A 155 2.09 10.83 6.78
C TYR A 155 3.29 11.47 6.08
N GLN A 156 3.14 12.67 5.50
CA GLN A 156 4.25 13.39 4.88
C GLN A 156 5.35 13.73 5.90
N ARG A 157 4.98 14.26 7.08
CA ARG A 157 5.96 14.49 8.17
C ARG A 157 6.67 13.21 8.61
N ALA A 158 5.99 12.06 8.57
CA ALA A 158 6.62 10.78 8.89
C ALA A 158 7.63 10.35 7.80
N LEU A 159 7.34 10.61 6.53
CA LEU A 159 8.24 10.34 5.41
C LEU A 159 9.49 11.23 5.46
N ASP A 160 9.33 12.52 5.80
CA ASP A 160 10.43 13.49 5.94
C ASP A 160 11.18 13.36 7.29
N GLY A 161 10.62 12.61 8.22
CA GLY A 161 11.09 12.50 9.60
C GLY A 161 12.40 11.71 9.78
N VAL A 162 12.92 11.81 11.01
CA VAL A 162 14.03 11.04 11.55
C VAL A 162 13.50 9.72 12.11
N TRP A 163 14.13 8.63 11.69
CA TRP A 163 13.80 7.27 12.10
C TRP A 163 14.97 6.65 12.87
N GLN A 164 14.66 5.87 13.89
CA GLN A 164 15.64 5.01 14.55
C GLN A 164 15.83 3.72 13.72
N GLY A 165 17.07 3.27 13.54
CA GLY A 165 17.41 2.11 12.72
C GLY A 165 17.48 2.42 11.23
N ASP A 166 17.01 1.49 10.40
CA ASP A 166 16.99 1.67 8.94
C ASP A 166 15.87 2.64 8.51
N GLY A 167 16.22 3.92 8.40
CA GLY A 167 15.29 4.95 7.96
C GLY A 167 14.81 4.79 6.51
N TYR A 168 15.53 4.02 5.68
CA TYR A 168 15.12 3.74 4.32
C TYR A 168 13.95 2.74 4.31
N GLU A 169 14.09 1.60 4.99
CA GLU A 169 13.02 0.60 5.13
C GLU A 169 11.78 1.18 5.81
N ARG A 170 11.97 1.98 6.87
CA ARG A 170 10.85 2.61 7.60
C ARG A 170 10.06 3.56 6.72
N ARG A 171 10.72 4.39 5.91
CA ARG A 171 10.03 5.29 4.98
C ARG A 171 9.29 4.53 3.88
N LEU A 172 9.87 3.43 3.37
CA LEU A 172 9.16 2.57 2.43
C LEU A 172 7.89 1.99 3.07
N GLN A 173 7.97 1.46 4.30
CA GLN A 173 6.81 0.95 5.03
C GLN A 173 5.72 2.02 5.20
N VAL A 174 6.09 3.24 5.62
CA VAL A 174 5.17 4.38 5.75
C VAL A 174 4.53 4.72 4.41
N ARG A 175 5.32 4.75 3.32
CA ARG A 175 4.82 5.08 1.98
C ARG A 175 3.81 4.05 1.49
N LEU A 176 4.09 2.76 1.67
CA LEU A 176 3.14 1.70 1.30
C LEU A 176 1.87 1.72 2.16
N GLU A 177 1.97 2.12 3.43
CA GLU A 177 0.80 2.33 4.29
C GLU A 177 -0.05 3.52 3.82
N LEU A 178 0.58 4.65 3.51
CA LEU A 178 -0.09 5.83 2.93
C LEU A 178 -0.80 5.47 1.62
N VAL A 179 -0.14 4.71 0.74
CA VAL A 179 -0.74 4.22 -0.51
C VAL A 179 -2.00 3.38 -0.22
N GLY A 180 -1.93 2.46 0.74
CA GLY A 180 -3.10 1.67 1.15
C GLY A 180 -4.25 2.55 1.66
N TYR A 181 -3.93 3.59 2.44
CA TYR A 181 -4.91 4.57 2.88
C TYR A 181 -5.55 5.33 1.69
N LEU A 182 -4.74 5.83 0.75
CA LEU A 182 -5.21 6.53 -0.45
C LEU A 182 -6.08 5.64 -1.35
N ILE A 183 -5.71 4.38 -1.56
CA ILE A 183 -6.51 3.40 -2.31
C ILE A 183 -7.86 3.17 -1.64
N SER A 184 -7.91 3.03 -0.30
CA SER A 184 -9.17 2.87 0.43
C SER A 184 -10.14 4.05 0.26
N ARG A 185 -9.59 5.23 -0.06
CA ARG A 185 -10.32 6.47 -0.36
C ARG A 185 -10.59 6.70 -1.84
N LYS A 186 -10.15 5.78 -2.71
CA LYS A 186 -10.20 5.90 -4.18
C LYS A 186 -9.41 7.09 -4.72
N GLU A 187 -8.40 7.56 -3.98
CA GLU A 187 -7.49 8.62 -4.41
C GLU A 187 -6.34 8.05 -5.26
N TYR A 188 -6.71 7.38 -6.35
CA TYR A 188 -5.77 6.60 -7.16
C TYR A 188 -4.62 7.44 -7.72
N SER A 189 -4.89 8.65 -8.23
CA SER A 189 -3.85 9.52 -8.78
C SER A 189 -2.75 9.87 -7.75
N ARG A 190 -3.11 10.11 -6.49
CA ARG A 190 -2.10 10.35 -5.43
C ARG A 190 -1.37 9.06 -5.07
N ALA A 191 -2.09 7.94 -4.96
CA ALA A 191 -1.48 6.64 -4.70
C ALA A 191 -0.45 6.25 -5.76
N GLN A 192 -0.74 6.53 -7.03
CA GLN A 192 0.16 6.31 -8.16
C GLN A 192 1.47 7.10 -8.04
N GLY A 193 1.40 8.39 -7.69
CA GLY A 193 2.60 9.22 -7.49
C GLY A 193 3.50 8.69 -6.36
N GLU A 194 2.89 8.26 -5.25
CA GLU A 194 3.61 7.64 -4.14
C GLU A 194 4.22 6.28 -4.54
N LEU A 195 3.51 5.47 -5.33
CA LEU A 195 4.00 4.17 -5.81
C LEU A 195 5.14 4.30 -6.82
N LEU A 196 5.14 5.32 -7.68
CA LEU A 196 6.27 5.61 -8.55
C LEU A 196 7.54 5.92 -7.73
N THR A 197 7.39 6.71 -6.68
CA THR A 197 8.51 7.03 -5.78
C THR A 197 8.96 5.79 -4.99
N ALA A 198 8.02 4.95 -4.55
CA ALA A 198 8.34 3.68 -3.89
C ALA A 198 9.12 2.75 -4.83
N SER A 199 8.65 2.59 -6.08
CA SER A 199 9.28 1.71 -7.07
C SER A 199 10.67 2.17 -7.47
N GLY A 200 10.91 3.49 -7.59
CA GLY A 200 12.21 4.02 -7.98
C GLY A 200 13.29 3.86 -6.90
N ASN A 201 12.88 3.73 -5.64
CA ASN A 201 13.78 3.59 -4.51
C ASN A 201 13.92 2.16 -4.03
N ALA A 202 12.92 1.29 -4.25
CA ALA A 202 12.80 -0.06 -3.70
C ALA A 202 14.09 -0.89 -3.77
N PRO A 203 14.42 -1.68 -2.72
CA PRO A 203 15.49 -2.67 -2.78
C PRO A 203 15.28 -3.64 -3.95
N ASP A 204 16.38 -4.26 -4.40
CA ASP A 204 16.35 -5.30 -5.43
C ASP A 204 15.90 -6.65 -4.87
N GLU A 205 14.76 -6.64 -4.18
CA GLU A 205 14.14 -7.81 -3.56
C GLU A 205 12.79 -8.09 -4.25
N PRO A 206 12.59 -9.31 -4.81
CA PRO A 206 11.37 -9.64 -5.53
C PRO A 206 10.09 -9.45 -4.72
N GLU A 207 10.10 -9.80 -3.42
CA GLU A 207 8.93 -9.70 -2.55
C GLU A 207 8.42 -8.25 -2.41
N ILE A 208 9.33 -7.29 -2.22
CA ILE A 208 8.99 -5.87 -2.11
C ILE A 208 8.46 -5.34 -3.43
N LYS A 209 9.11 -5.68 -4.55
CA LYS A 209 8.68 -5.27 -5.89
C LYS A 209 7.31 -5.84 -6.25
N LEU A 210 7.04 -7.10 -5.91
CA LEU A 210 5.72 -7.72 -6.09
C LEU A 210 4.64 -6.99 -5.29
N ARG A 211 4.94 -6.62 -4.03
CA ARG A 211 4.02 -5.85 -3.19
C ARG A 211 3.70 -4.48 -3.79
N ILE A 212 4.71 -3.78 -4.31
CA ILE A 212 4.54 -2.49 -4.99
C ILE A 212 3.70 -2.68 -6.27
N ALA A 213 3.98 -3.68 -7.08
CA ALA A 213 3.23 -3.97 -8.30
C ALA A 213 1.75 -4.27 -8.00
N GLY A 214 1.46 -5.07 -6.97
CA GLY A 214 0.09 -5.37 -6.57
C GLY A 214 -0.67 -4.12 -6.07
N LEU A 215 0.02 -3.20 -5.39
CA LEU A 215 -0.58 -1.91 -5.01
C LEU A 215 -0.79 -0.98 -6.22
N MET A 216 0.08 -1.02 -7.23
CA MET A 216 -0.15 -0.31 -8.50
C MET A 216 -1.41 -0.80 -9.20
N GLU A 217 -1.66 -2.11 -9.24
CA GLU A 217 -2.90 -2.64 -9.80
C GLU A 217 -4.15 -2.19 -9.03
N GLN A 218 -4.09 -2.21 -7.69
CA GLN A 218 -5.17 -1.72 -6.83
C GLN A 218 -5.42 -0.22 -6.99
N ALA A 219 -4.38 0.54 -7.37
CA ALA A 219 -4.45 1.95 -7.69
C ALA A 219 -4.79 2.21 -9.18
N GLU A 220 -5.28 1.21 -9.92
CA GLU A 220 -5.65 1.28 -11.34
C GLU A 220 -4.49 1.69 -12.29
N ASP A 221 -3.23 1.53 -11.83
CA ASP A 221 -2.03 1.80 -12.61
C ASP A 221 -1.50 0.55 -13.30
N GLN A 222 -2.30 0.06 -14.24
CA GLN A 222 -2.04 -1.18 -14.96
C GLN A 222 -0.71 -1.13 -15.72
N GLN A 223 -0.36 0.05 -16.25
CA GLN A 223 0.83 0.22 -17.07
C GLN A 223 2.13 0.11 -16.25
N ASN A 224 2.21 0.77 -15.09
CA ASN A 224 3.41 0.66 -14.25
C ASN A 224 3.47 -0.70 -13.54
N ALA A 225 2.32 -1.25 -13.13
CA ALA A 225 2.25 -2.61 -12.58
C ALA A 225 2.77 -3.64 -13.59
N PHE A 226 2.29 -3.62 -14.83
CA PHE A 226 2.74 -4.50 -15.90
C PHE A 226 4.25 -4.40 -16.13
N ARG A 227 4.80 -3.17 -16.16
CA ARG A 227 6.24 -2.97 -16.34
C ARG A 227 7.05 -3.64 -15.24
N LEU A 228 6.62 -3.50 -13.97
CA LEU A 228 7.33 -4.08 -12.83
C LEU A 228 7.22 -5.62 -12.82
N TYR A 229 6.03 -6.17 -13.08
CA TYR A 229 5.85 -7.62 -13.23
C TYR A 229 6.67 -8.19 -14.39
N ARG A 230 6.71 -7.49 -15.53
CA ARG A 230 7.53 -7.87 -16.67
C ARG A 230 9.01 -7.97 -16.27
N THR A 231 9.55 -6.99 -15.56
CA THR A 231 10.94 -7.04 -15.08
C THR A 231 11.19 -8.26 -14.21
N LEU A 232 10.34 -8.52 -13.21
CA LEU A 232 10.46 -9.70 -12.32
C LEU A 232 10.34 -11.02 -13.08
N SER A 233 9.53 -11.06 -14.15
CA SER A 233 9.33 -12.27 -14.97
C SER A 233 10.56 -12.68 -15.81
N THR A 234 11.58 -11.81 -15.90
CA THR A 234 12.83 -12.07 -16.63
C THR A 234 13.94 -12.64 -15.74
N GLU A 235 13.74 -12.71 -14.43
CA GLU A 235 14.69 -13.31 -13.50
C GLU A 235 14.89 -14.81 -13.79
N ARG A 236 16.02 -15.36 -13.35
CA ARG A 236 16.36 -16.78 -13.58
C ARG A 236 15.30 -17.73 -13.00
N HIS A 237 14.75 -17.38 -11.84
CA HIS A 237 13.66 -18.10 -11.19
C HIS A 237 12.56 -17.07 -10.89
N PRO A 238 11.73 -16.74 -11.88
CA PRO A 238 10.73 -15.69 -11.70
C PRO A 238 9.71 -16.14 -10.65
N PRO A 239 9.29 -15.27 -9.73
CA PRO A 239 8.20 -15.60 -8.83
C PRO A 239 6.92 -15.81 -9.63
N LEU A 240 6.12 -16.80 -9.25
CA LEU A 240 4.89 -17.16 -9.96
C LEU A 240 3.93 -15.96 -10.06
N GLU A 241 3.84 -15.22 -8.95
CA GLU A 241 3.03 -14.01 -8.83
C GLU A 241 3.39 -12.94 -9.85
N ALA A 242 4.65 -12.90 -10.33
CA ALA A 242 5.04 -11.98 -11.40
C ALA A 242 4.52 -12.40 -12.76
N LEU A 243 4.47 -13.71 -13.05
CA LEU A 243 3.88 -14.21 -14.30
C LEU A 243 2.37 -13.99 -14.31
N GLU A 244 1.71 -14.29 -13.20
CA GLU A 244 0.26 -14.06 -13.02
C GLU A 244 -0.07 -12.56 -13.11
N GLY A 245 0.67 -11.72 -12.38
CA GLY A 245 0.53 -10.27 -12.40
C GLY A 245 0.75 -9.69 -13.80
N ALA A 246 1.80 -10.08 -14.51
CA ALA A 246 2.05 -9.66 -15.89
C ALA A 246 0.91 -10.09 -16.84
N GLY A 247 0.39 -11.30 -16.68
CA GLY A 247 -0.74 -11.81 -17.45
C GLY A 247 -2.02 -11.00 -17.22
N ARG A 248 -2.39 -10.79 -15.95
CA ARG A 248 -3.62 -10.07 -15.55
C ARG A 248 -3.58 -8.59 -15.93
N THR A 249 -2.47 -7.91 -15.67
CA THR A 249 -2.27 -6.51 -16.08
C THR A 249 -2.26 -6.35 -17.60
N ALA A 250 -1.67 -7.30 -18.34
CA ALA A 250 -1.73 -7.31 -19.80
C ALA A 250 -3.16 -7.46 -20.34
N ILE A 251 -4.04 -8.24 -19.68
CA ILE A 251 -5.47 -8.28 -20.02
C ILE A 251 -6.10 -6.90 -19.82
N ALA A 252 -5.83 -6.26 -18.68
CA ALA A 252 -6.38 -4.94 -18.37
C ALA A 252 -5.94 -3.84 -19.36
N LEU A 253 -4.72 -3.97 -19.91
CA LEU A 253 -4.17 -3.10 -20.95
C LEU A 253 -4.61 -3.50 -22.38
N GLY A 254 -5.34 -4.61 -22.55
CA GLY A 254 -5.76 -5.14 -23.84
C GLY A 254 -4.67 -5.86 -24.65
N HIS A 255 -3.52 -6.15 -24.04
CA HIS A 255 -2.42 -6.88 -24.67
C HIS A 255 -2.64 -8.39 -24.57
N LEU A 256 -3.71 -8.88 -25.19
CA LEU A 256 -4.16 -10.26 -25.03
C LEU A 256 -3.14 -11.32 -25.45
N GLN A 257 -2.32 -11.06 -26.47
CA GLN A 257 -1.26 -11.99 -26.88
C GLN A 257 -0.20 -12.15 -25.78
N ILE A 258 0.20 -11.04 -25.18
CA ILE A 258 1.15 -11.00 -24.07
C ILE A 258 0.55 -11.69 -22.85
N ALA A 259 -0.73 -11.41 -22.54
CA ALA A 259 -1.45 -12.08 -21.47
C ALA A 259 -1.45 -13.60 -21.63
N ARG A 260 -1.82 -14.09 -22.83
CA ARG A 260 -1.82 -15.52 -23.15
C ARG A 260 -0.43 -16.15 -22.93
N GLN A 261 0.65 -15.48 -23.36
CA GLN A 261 2.01 -15.96 -23.16
C GLN A 261 2.38 -16.10 -21.68
N TYR A 262 2.13 -15.06 -20.89
CA TYR A 262 2.46 -15.05 -19.46
C TYR A 262 1.63 -16.06 -18.67
N LEU A 263 0.31 -16.12 -18.90
CA LEU A 263 -0.57 -17.06 -18.20
C LEU A 263 -0.29 -18.53 -18.59
N THR A 264 0.11 -18.79 -19.85
CA THR A 264 0.58 -20.12 -20.26
C THR A 264 1.86 -20.50 -19.53
N ARG A 265 2.82 -19.57 -19.41
CA ARG A 265 4.05 -19.78 -18.61
C ARG A 265 3.73 -20.02 -17.13
N ALA A 266 2.80 -19.26 -16.55
CA ALA A 266 2.40 -19.42 -15.16
C ALA A 266 1.80 -20.82 -14.91
N LEU A 267 0.89 -21.29 -15.78
CA LEU A 267 0.30 -22.63 -15.64
C LEU A 267 1.28 -23.78 -15.89
N ALA A 268 2.37 -23.52 -16.62
CA ALA A 268 3.43 -24.51 -16.85
C ALA A 268 4.48 -24.53 -15.71
N ASP A 269 4.44 -23.57 -14.78
CA ASP A 269 5.40 -23.50 -13.69
C ASP A 269 5.09 -24.56 -12.63
N TYR A 270 6.14 -25.25 -12.15
CA TYR A 270 6.00 -26.34 -11.17
C TYR A 270 5.38 -25.88 -9.83
N SER A 271 5.54 -24.61 -9.48
CA SER A 271 5.00 -24.04 -8.24
C SER A 271 3.48 -23.87 -8.32
N MET A 272 2.91 -23.78 -9.52
CA MET A 272 1.45 -23.71 -9.74
C MET A 272 0.75 -24.94 -9.16
N ASP A 273 1.33 -26.14 -9.33
CA ASP A 273 0.75 -27.40 -8.83
C ASP A 273 0.59 -27.43 -7.30
N LYS A 274 1.36 -26.60 -6.58
CA LYS A 274 1.29 -26.49 -5.11
C LYS A 274 0.18 -25.55 -4.64
N ARG A 275 -0.42 -24.75 -5.54
CA ARG A 275 -1.46 -23.77 -5.18
C ARG A 275 -2.83 -24.44 -5.02
N PRO A 276 -3.73 -23.86 -4.20
CA PRO A 276 -5.12 -24.30 -4.10
C PRO A 276 -5.81 -24.39 -5.48
N GLU A 277 -6.72 -25.35 -5.65
CA GLU A 277 -7.44 -25.54 -6.93
C GLU A 277 -8.19 -24.28 -7.38
N ALA A 278 -8.73 -23.50 -6.44
CA ALA A 278 -9.42 -22.25 -6.75
C ALA A 278 -8.52 -21.23 -7.46
N GLU A 279 -7.27 -21.10 -7.00
CA GLU A 279 -6.30 -20.17 -7.59
C GLU A 279 -5.82 -20.66 -8.95
N ARG A 280 -5.52 -21.97 -9.06
CA ARG A 280 -5.19 -22.59 -10.35
C ARG A 280 -6.30 -22.40 -11.38
N THR A 281 -7.55 -22.57 -10.95
CA THR A 281 -8.73 -22.37 -11.80
C THR A 281 -8.85 -20.91 -12.23
N ALA A 282 -8.63 -19.95 -11.34
CA ALA A 282 -8.66 -18.53 -11.69
C ALA A 282 -7.65 -18.17 -12.80
N VAL A 283 -6.43 -18.72 -12.75
CA VAL A 283 -5.42 -18.49 -13.81
C VAL A 283 -5.83 -19.17 -15.12
N ARG A 284 -6.38 -20.40 -15.06
CA ARG A 284 -6.92 -21.07 -16.26
C ARG A 284 -8.06 -20.27 -16.88
N ASP A 285 -8.97 -19.76 -16.08
CA ASP A 285 -10.11 -18.98 -16.54
C ASP A 285 -9.65 -17.67 -17.21
N GLN A 286 -8.64 -16.99 -16.64
CA GLN A 286 -8.02 -15.82 -17.26
C GLN A 286 -7.37 -16.16 -18.60
N LEU A 287 -6.63 -17.28 -18.69
CA LEU A 287 -6.01 -17.73 -19.95
C LEU A 287 -7.08 -18.07 -20.99
N THR A 288 -8.12 -18.78 -20.60
CA THR A 288 -9.23 -19.15 -21.47
C THR A 288 -9.96 -17.90 -21.97
N ASN A 289 -10.26 -16.94 -21.09
CA ASN A 289 -10.90 -15.69 -21.50
C ASN A 289 -10.02 -14.91 -22.48
N ALA A 290 -8.74 -14.70 -22.15
CA ALA A 290 -7.80 -14.01 -23.04
C ALA A 290 -7.68 -14.71 -24.40
N THR A 291 -7.68 -16.05 -24.41
CA THR A 291 -7.61 -16.85 -25.64
C THR A 291 -8.88 -16.75 -26.47
N HIS A 292 -10.05 -16.71 -25.83
CA HIS A 292 -11.33 -16.53 -26.52
C HIS A 292 -11.44 -15.12 -27.12
N LEU A 293 -11.06 -14.09 -26.38
CA LEU A 293 -11.07 -12.71 -26.88
C LEU A 293 -10.14 -12.54 -28.09
N LEU A 294 -9.02 -13.26 -28.16
CA LEU A 294 -8.12 -13.26 -29.33
C LEU A 294 -8.77 -13.78 -30.62
N ILE A 295 -9.84 -14.57 -30.54
CA ILE A 295 -10.57 -15.08 -31.70
C ILE A 295 -11.29 -13.94 -32.41
N VAL A 296 -11.86 -13.02 -31.65
CA VAL A 296 -12.70 -11.91 -32.17
C VAL A 296 -11.95 -10.58 -32.21
N TYR A 297 -10.88 -10.38 -31.44
CA TYR A 297 -10.15 -9.10 -31.40
C TYR A 297 -9.30 -8.87 -32.67
N PRO A 298 -9.60 -7.84 -33.49
CA PRO A 298 -8.86 -7.53 -34.71
C PRO A 298 -7.59 -6.69 -34.39
N ASP A 299 -6.67 -7.30 -33.64
CA ASP A 299 -5.44 -6.67 -33.16
C ASP A 299 -4.66 -5.93 -34.29
N PRO A 300 -4.30 -4.65 -34.10
CA PRO A 300 -3.53 -3.89 -35.08
C PRO A 300 -2.20 -4.52 -35.50
N SER A 301 -1.57 -5.35 -34.66
CA SER A 301 -0.31 -6.02 -34.97
C SER A 301 -0.48 -7.29 -35.80
N LEU A 302 -1.70 -7.73 -36.10
CA LEU A 302 -1.93 -8.87 -36.98
C LEU A 302 -1.52 -8.52 -38.41
N ALA A 303 -1.09 -9.54 -39.15
CA ALA A 303 -0.91 -9.40 -40.59
C ALA A 303 -2.22 -8.87 -41.21
N PRO A 304 -2.16 -7.87 -42.13
CA PRO A 304 -3.34 -7.27 -42.75
C PRO A 304 -4.42 -8.27 -43.20
N PRO A 305 -4.09 -9.38 -43.90
CA PRO A 305 -5.11 -10.35 -44.32
C PRO A 305 -5.78 -11.10 -43.15
N ALA A 306 -5.02 -11.41 -42.09
CA ALA A 306 -5.57 -12.05 -40.90
C ALA A 306 -6.52 -11.11 -40.15
N ARG A 307 -6.15 -9.82 -40.07
CA ARG A 307 -6.99 -8.78 -39.46
C ARG A 307 -8.29 -8.58 -40.25
N ALA A 308 -8.21 -8.41 -41.57
CA ALA A 308 -9.39 -8.25 -42.43
C ALA A 308 -10.33 -9.46 -42.35
N THR A 309 -9.78 -10.68 -42.35
CA THR A 309 -10.57 -11.91 -42.18
C THR A 309 -11.34 -11.92 -40.86
N ARG A 310 -10.68 -11.51 -39.76
CA ARG A 310 -11.32 -11.43 -38.45
C ARG A 310 -12.43 -10.39 -38.40
N ILE A 311 -12.20 -9.21 -38.97
CA ILE A 311 -13.23 -8.16 -39.09
C ILE A 311 -14.45 -8.69 -39.85
N LEU A 312 -14.26 -9.39 -40.98
CA LEU A 312 -15.37 -9.98 -41.73
C LEU A 312 -16.16 -11.01 -40.92
N GLN A 313 -15.49 -11.85 -40.13
CA GLN A 313 -16.15 -12.80 -39.24
C GLN A 313 -16.98 -12.10 -38.16
N ASN A 314 -16.45 -11.01 -37.58
CA ASN A 314 -17.16 -10.20 -36.60
C ASN A 314 -18.38 -9.51 -37.22
N VAL A 315 -18.23 -8.94 -38.42
CA VAL A 315 -19.33 -8.34 -39.19
C VAL A 315 -20.42 -9.37 -39.47
N ALA A 316 -20.06 -10.59 -39.88
CA ALA A 316 -21.03 -11.66 -40.12
C ALA A 316 -21.77 -12.05 -38.83
N THR A 317 -21.05 -12.17 -37.72
CA THR A 317 -21.59 -12.49 -36.39
C THR A 317 -22.62 -11.45 -35.95
N ALA A 318 -22.23 -10.17 -35.91
CA ALA A 318 -23.12 -9.08 -35.49
C ALA A 318 -24.32 -8.91 -36.43
N ARG A 319 -24.13 -9.13 -37.75
CA ARG A 319 -25.23 -9.08 -38.72
C ARG A 319 -26.26 -10.18 -38.47
N GLN A 320 -25.83 -11.40 -38.16
CA GLN A 320 -26.73 -12.50 -37.83
C GLN A 320 -27.55 -12.16 -36.57
N ARG A 321 -26.90 -11.63 -35.53
CA ARG A 321 -27.57 -11.18 -34.32
C ARG A 321 -28.58 -10.07 -34.60
N PHE A 322 -28.19 -9.06 -35.37
CA PHE A 322 -29.07 -7.97 -35.76
C PHE A 322 -30.33 -8.47 -36.50
N ILE A 323 -30.18 -9.37 -37.46
CA ILE A 323 -31.31 -9.95 -38.21
C ILE A 323 -32.23 -10.74 -37.29
N ALA A 324 -31.67 -11.56 -36.38
CA ALA A 324 -32.45 -12.33 -35.42
C ALA A 324 -33.25 -11.41 -34.47
N CYS A 325 -32.68 -10.27 -34.10
CA CYS A 325 -33.30 -9.26 -33.25
C CYS A 325 -34.34 -8.38 -33.93
N SER A 326 -34.28 -8.23 -35.26
CA SER A 326 -35.12 -7.34 -36.05
C SER A 326 -35.69 -8.08 -37.28
N PRO A 327 -36.68 -8.96 -37.09
CA PRO A 327 -37.24 -9.76 -38.19
C PRO A 327 -37.92 -8.91 -39.27
N THR A 328 -38.38 -7.70 -38.94
CA THR A 328 -38.99 -6.76 -39.91
C THR A 328 -38.00 -6.27 -40.97
N SER A 329 -36.69 -6.29 -40.70
CA SER A 329 -35.64 -5.92 -41.67
C SER A 329 -35.28 -7.04 -42.66
N ALA A 330 -35.67 -8.29 -42.39
CA ALA A 330 -35.44 -9.41 -43.31
C ALA A 330 -36.36 -9.38 -44.55
N GLN A 331 -37.44 -8.59 -44.52
CA GLN A 331 -38.45 -8.54 -45.58
C GLN A 331 -38.21 -7.47 -46.66
N THR A 332 -37.23 -6.58 -46.49
CA THR A 332 -36.94 -5.52 -47.49
C THR A 332 -36.14 -5.97 -48.72
N GLN A 333 -35.85 -7.27 -48.88
CA GLN A 333 -35.31 -7.82 -50.14
C GLN A 333 -36.38 -8.30 -51.14
N SER A 334 -37.67 -8.29 -50.78
CA SER A 334 -38.73 -8.67 -51.71
C SER A 334 -39.85 -7.63 -51.77
N THR A 335 -39.96 -7.02 -52.96
CA THR A 335 -41.12 -6.31 -53.51
C THR A 335 -41.59 -5.04 -52.78
N GLY A 336 -41.40 -3.91 -53.46
CA GLY A 336 -41.92 -2.62 -53.04
C GLY A 336 -43.44 -2.65 -52.86
N THR A 337 -43.88 -2.34 -51.65
CA THR A 337 -45.16 -1.69 -51.40
C THR A 337 -44.98 -0.73 -50.22
N ASN A 338 -45.31 0.53 -50.48
CA ASN A 338 -45.32 1.59 -49.48
C ASN A 338 -46.44 1.31 -48.46
N THR A 339 -46.08 0.84 -47.28
CA THR A 339 -46.89 1.06 -46.08
C THR A 339 -46.00 1.62 -45.00
N ALA A 340 -46.24 2.88 -44.65
CA ALA A 340 -45.62 3.58 -43.53
C ALA A 340 -45.97 2.87 -42.22
N ALA A 341 -45.12 1.93 -41.80
CA ALA A 341 -45.14 1.40 -40.46
C ALA A 341 -44.43 2.41 -39.55
N ILE A 342 -45.18 3.00 -38.62
CA ILE A 342 -44.63 3.80 -37.53
C ILE A 342 -43.85 2.82 -36.64
N ALA A 343 -42.54 2.70 -36.89
CA ALA A 343 -41.64 2.00 -35.99
C ALA A 343 -41.50 2.83 -34.70
N PRO A 344 -41.49 2.20 -33.51
CA PRO A 344 -41.14 2.90 -32.28
C PRO A 344 -39.75 3.55 -32.44
N PRO A 345 -39.38 4.56 -31.63
CA PRO A 345 -37.99 5.01 -31.54
C PRO A 345 -37.18 3.96 -30.74
N ASN A 346 -37.11 2.73 -31.23
CA ASN A 346 -36.23 1.71 -30.69
C ASN A 346 -34.84 1.95 -31.30
N ALA A 347 -33.81 2.01 -30.46
CA ALA A 347 -32.42 2.30 -30.86
C ALA A 347 -31.90 1.35 -31.97
N LEU A 348 -32.53 0.19 -32.14
CA LEU A 348 -32.29 -0.77 -33.22
C LEU A 348 -32.62 -0.22 -34.63
N SER A 349 -33.57 0.72 -34.74
CA SER A 349 -33.94 1.35 -36.03
C SER A 349 -32.79 2.15 -36.66
N ALA A 350 -31.95 2.78 -35.84
CA ALA A 350 -30.76 3.50 -36.29
C ALA A 350 -29.68 2.56 -36.86
N LEU A 351 -29.67 1.28 -36.45
CA LEU A 351 -28.78 0.28 -37.02
C LEU A 351 -29.23 -0.17 -38.42
N VAL A 352 -30.52 -0.09 -38.75
CA VAL A 352 -31.06 -0.53 -40.05
C VAL A 352 -30.39 0.21 -41.20
N SER A 353 -30.33 1.55 -41.14
CA SER A 353 -29.73 2.36 -42.20
C SER A 353 -28.23 2.11 -42.35
N ARG A 354 -27.51 1.94 -41.22
CA ARG A 354 -26.07 1.63 -41.23
C ARG A 354 -25.78 0.26 -41.84
N TRP A 355 -26.54 -0.78 -41.47
CA TRP A 355 -26.40 -2.12 -42.05
C TRP A 355 -26.82 -2.20 -43.53
N GLN A 356 -27.66 -1.28 -44.02
CA GLN A 356 -27.99 -1.14 -45.45
C GLN A 356 -26.87 -0.50 -46.26
N GLN A 357 -26.04 0.36 -45.64
CA GLN A 357 -24.91 1.02 -46.29
C GLN A 357 -23.68 0.10 -46.42
N VAL A 358 -23.61 -0.97 -45.62
CA VAL A 358 -22.54 -1.99 -45.72
C VAL A 358 -22.61 -2.68 -47.08
N PRO A 359 -21.58 -2.57 -47.94
CA PRO A 359 -21.58 -3.19 -49.27
C PRO A 359 -21.86 -4.70 -49.22
N ALA A 360 -22.62 -5.20 -50.20
CA ALA A 360 -22.80 -6.64 -50.34
C ALA A 360 -21.51 -7.26 -50.91
N GLY A 361 -20.98 -8.30 -50.25
CA GLY A 361 -19.81 -9.03 -50.75
C GLY A 361 -18.46 -8.33 -50.56
N ILE A 362 -18.26 -7.61 -49.45
CA ILE A 362 -16.96 -7.04 -49.09
C ILE A 362 -15.90 -8.14 -49.07
N SER A 363 -14.86 -7.98 -49.89
CA SER A 363 -13.73 -8.92 -49.93
C SER A 363 -12.69 -8.57 -48.87
N ALA A 364 -11.95 -9.58 -48.38
CA ALA A 364 -10.84 -9.35 -47.46
C ALA A 364 -9.79 -8.38 -48.04
N GLN A 365 -9.53 -8.49 -49.35
CA GLN A 365 -8.57 -7.65 -50.05
C GLN A 365 -9.00 -6.17 -50.13
N THR A 366 -10.31 -5.89 -50.23
CA THR A 366 -10.83 -4.51 -50.17
C THR A 366 -10.61 -3.93 -48.78
N LEU A 367 -10.95 -4.69 -47.74
CA LEU A 367 -10.75 -4.30 -46.35
C LEU A 367 -9.29 -4.05 -46.03
N GLU A 368 -8.38 -4.92 -46.47
CA GLU A 368 -6.93 -4.78 -46.25
C GLU A 368 -6.38 -3.41 -46.66
N ASN A 369 -6.91 -2.84 -47.74
CA ASN A 369 -6.45 -1.58 -48.31
C ASN A 369 -7.22 -0.35 -47.79
N ASP A 370 -8.24 -0.54 -46.95
CA ASP A 370 -9.12 0.52 -46.45
C ASP A 370 -9.23 0.48 -44.91
N PRO A 371 -8.30 1.14 -44.20
CA PRO A 371 -8.32 1.21 -42.73
C PRO A 371 -9.55 1.93 -42.16
N ASP A 372 -10.11 2.90 -42.89
CA ASP A 372 -11.27 3.67 -42.45
C ASP A 372 -12.53 2.79 -42.47
N LEU A 373 -12.71 2.01 -43.55
CA LEU A 373 -13.78 1.02 -43.65
C LEU A 373 -13.65 -0.06 -42.58
N GLN A 374 -12.43 -0.53 -42.26
CA GLN A 374 -12.20 -1.47 -41.16
C GLN A 374 -12.71 -0.91 -39.83
N GLN A 375 -12.41 0.36 -39.53
CA GLN A 375 -12.83 1.02 -38.30
C GLN A 375 -14.34 1.26 -38.27
N GLU A 376 -14.93 1.68 -39.38
CA GLU A 376 -16.38 1.90 -39.50
C GLU A 376 -17.17 0.60 -39.26
N LEU A 377 -16.73 -0.50 -39.87
CA LEU A 377 -17.36 -1.81 -39.72
C LEU A 377 -17.24 -2.34 -38.30
N MET A 378 -16.07 -2.22 -37.67
CA MET A 378 -15.91 -2.64 -36.28
C MET A 378 -16.72 -1.77 -35.32
N THR A 379 -16.85 -0.47 -35.60
CA THR A 379 -17.73 0.42 -34.84
C THR A 379 -19.19 -0.03 -34.97
N LEU A 380 -19.65 -0.37 -36.18
CA LEU A 380 -20.98 -0.91 -36.41
C LEU A 380 -21.22 -2.25 -35.68
N VAL A 381 -20.23 -3.15 -35.69
CA VAL A 381 -20.27 -4.40 -34.92
C VAL A 381 -20.47 -4.12 -33.44
N TYR A 382 -19.63 -3.28 -32.84
CA TYR A 382 -19.69 -2.97 -31.41
C TYR A 382 -21.00 -2.27 -31.02
N ASP A 383 -21.49 -1.34 -31.83
CA ASP A 383 -22.78 -0.70 -31.59
C ASP A 383 -23.94 -1.69 -31.68
N THR A 384 -23.86 -2.64 -32.61
CA THR A 384 -24.86 -3.71 -32.75
C THR A 384 -24.90 -4.58 -31.51
N GLU A 385 -23.75 -5.04 -31.01
CA GLU A 385 -23.69 -5.85 -29.79
C GLU A 385 -24.21 -5.10 -28.57
N LYS A 386 -23.80 -3.83 -28.38
CA LYS A 386 -24.27 -3.00 -27.26
C LYS A 386 -25.79 -2.83 -27.27
N LEU A 387 -26.36 -2.47 -28.42
CA LEU A 387 -27.78 -2.17 -28.54
C LEU A 387 -28.64 -3.43 -28.46
N THR A 388 -28.20 -4.53 -29.07
CA THR A 388 -28.92 -5.81 -29.00
C THR A 388 -28.85 -6.41 -27.60
N ALA A 389 -27.75 -6.25 -26.86
CA ALA A 389 -27.66 -6.73 -25.47
C ALA A 389 -28.57 -5.97 -24.49
N GLN A 390 -28.83 -4.68 -24.75
CA GLN A 390 -29.75 -3.85 -23.96
C GLN A 390 -31.23 -4.07 -24.35
N GLY A 391 -31.48 -4.60 -25.55
CA GLY A 391 -32.81 -4.85 -26.07
C GLY A 391 -33.50 -6.01 -25.36
N GLN A 392 -34.66 -5.74 -24.75
CA GLN A 392 -35.48 -6.77 -24.09
C GLN A 392 -35.89 -7.92 -25.02
N THR A 393 -35.86 -7.72 -26.34
CA THR A 393 -36.29 -8.67 -27.38
C THR A 393 -35.20 -9.63 -27.85
N CYS A 394 -33.92 -9.32 -27.66
CA CYS A 394 -32.80 -10.03 -28.27
C CYS A 394 -32.22 -11.18 -27.44
N GLY A 395 -32.56 -11.26 -26.16
CA GLY A 395 -31.90 -12.17 -25.23
C GLY A 395 -30.43 -11.83 -24.96
N GLN A 396 -29.83 -12.52 -24.00
CA GLN A 396 -28.41 -12.31 -23.65
C GLN A 396 -27.49 -12.84 -24.77
N PRO A 397 -26.38 -12.14 -25.08
CA PRO A 397 -25.42 -12.61 -26.06
C PRO A 397 -24.70 -13.88 -25.59
N SER A 398 -24.29 -14.71 -26.54
CA SER A 398 -23.58 -15.96 -26.28
C SER A 398 -22.52 -16.22 -27.34
N GLY A 399 -21.50 -17.03 -27.03
CA GLY A 399 -20.40 -17.31 -27.96
C GLY A 399 -19.68 -16.01 -28.38
N ASN A 400 -19.47 -15.85 -29.69
CA ASN A 400 -18.76 -14.68 -30.23
C ASN A 400 -19.48 -13.35 -29.97
N ASP A 401 -20.82 -13.33 -29.92
CA ASP A 401 -21.57 -12.11 -29.58
C ASP A 401 -21.19 -11.60 -28.18
N ALA A 402 -21.03 -12.51 -27.22
CA ALA A 402 -20.67 -12.14 -25.85
C ALA A 402 -19.26 -11.57 -25.77
N LEU A 403 -18.31 -12.17 -26.50
CA LEU A 403 -16.93 -11.68 -26.58
C LEU A 403 -16.84 -10.31 -27.28
N LEU A 404 -17.62 -10.12 -28.36
CA LEU A 404 -17.69 -8.84 -29.05
C LEU A 404 -18.33 -7.75 -28.18
N LEU A 405 -19.34 -8.10 -27.38
CA LEU A 405 -19.90 -7.18 -26.38
C LEU A 405 -18.86 -6.81 -25.30
N GLU A 406 -18.10 -7.77 -24.80
CA GLU A 406 -17.04 -7.53 -23.81
C GLU A 406 -16.01 -6.53 -24.34
N LEU A 407 -15.52 -6.75 -25.57
CA LEU A 407 -14.64 -5.81 -26.27
C LEU A 407 -15.28 -4.43 -26.48
N ALA A 408 -16.57 -4.39 -26.79
CA ALA A 408 -17.30 -3.15 -27.01
C ALA A 408 -17.45 -2.33 -25.71
N GLN A 409 -17.59 -2.99 -24.56
CA GLN A 409 -17.74 -2.36 -23.24
C GLN A 409 -16.40 -1.89 -22.65
N ALA A 410 -15.30 -2.55 -22.99
CA ALA A 410 -13.95 -2.18 -22.57
C ALA A 410 -13.09 -1.83 -23.81
N PRO A 411 -13.23 -0.63 -24.39
CA PRO A 411 -12.37 -0.22 -25.50
C PRO A 411 -10.94 -0.06 -24.97
N TRP A 412 -10.12 -1.10 -25.14
CA TRP A 412 -8.70 -1.05 -24.81
C TRP A 412 -8.05 0.04 -25.68
N THR A 413 -7.58 1.10 -25.05
CA THR A 413 -6.79 2.13 -25.73
C THR A 413 -5.47 1.49 -26.11
N SER A 414 -5.29 1.19 -27.40
CA SER A 414 -4.10 0.55 -27.94
C SER A 414 -2.89 1.50 -27.92
N GLU A 415 -2.33 1.74 -26.74
CA GLU A 415 -0.92 2.14 -26.64
C GLU A 415 -0.12 0.86 -26.43
N GLN A 416 0.49 0.35 -27.51
CA GLN A 416 1.47 -0.71 -27.39
C GLN A 416 2.73 -0.13 -26.75
N PRO A 417 3.21 -0.65 -25.61
CA PRO A 417 4.55 -0.34 -25.14
C PRO A 417 5.55 -1.01 -26.09
N GLN A 418 6.49 -0.21 -26.59
CA GLN A 418 7.66 -0.69 -27.34
C GLN A 418 8.53 -1.64 -26.51
#